data_AF-A0A8T4S310-F1
#
_entry.id   AF-A0A8T4S310-F1
#
_cell.length_a   1.000
_cell.length_b   1.000
_cell.length_c   1.000
_cell.angle_alpha   90.00
_cell.angle_beta   90.00
_cell.angle_gamma   90.00
#
_symmetry.space_group_name_H-M   'P 1'
#
loop_
_entity.id
_entity.type
_entity.pdbx_description
1 polymer ?
#
loop_
_entity_poly.entity_id
_entity_poly.type
_entity_poly.pdbx_seq_one_letter_code
_entity_poly.pdbx_strand_id
1 'polypeptide(L)'
;MIKQKKFNWEIWLENPEKLENSFNFYTNKEMIKTEKETTHLSKSHLKKAEYNFKFINFLEENKSFYDWIIVGCYYTIYHCALALISKKGYSSKNHLATLCALIKFYYGRLNEEDIRLVSISSLEKEEVSYFVYAKEKRETASYGISEEFNRDEAIDLRKKTIQFLNKTREILE
;
A
#
# COMPACT_ATOMS: atom_id res chain seq x y z
N MET A 1 8.35 -17.74 -19.35
CA MET A 1 8.43 -16.98 -18.09
C MET A 1 9.05 -15.62 -18.36
N ILE A 2 8.22 -14.59 -18.52
CA ILE A 2 8.73 -13.21 -18.57
C ILE A 2 9.03 -12.81 -17.13
N LYS A 3 10.31 -12.68 -16.77
CA LYS A 3 10.71 -12.05 -15.50
C LYS A 3 10.24 -10.59 -15.58
N GLN A 4 9.11 -10.26 -14.96
CA GLN A 4 8.76 -8.86 -14.71
C GLN A 4 9.94 -8.21 -13.98
N LYS A 5 10.50 -7.18 -14.60
CA LYS A 5 11.60 -6.40 -14.04
C LYS A 5 11.04 -5.70 -12.80
N LYS A 6 11.40 -6.17 -11.60
CA LYS A 6 10.96 -5.57 -10.33
C LYS A 6 11.26 -4.08 -10.40
N PHE A 7 10.22 -3.25 -10.35
CA PHE A 7 10.35 -1.80 -10.44
C PHE A 7 11.18 -1.33 -9.24
N ASN A 8 12.31 -0.67 -9.49
CA ASN A 8 13.21 -0.15 -8.46
C ASN A 8 12.74 1.23 -8.07
N TRP A 9 11.87 1.31 -7.07
CA TRP A 9 11.37 2.57 -6.51
C TRP A 9 12.39 3.23 -5.59
N GLU A 10 13.35 2.45 -5.05
CA GLU A 10 14.40 2.96 -4.16
C GLU A 10 15.23 4.06 -4.83
N ILE A 11 15.36 4.01 -6.17
CA ILE A 11 16.03 5.05 -6.95
C ILE A 11 15.42 6.44 -6.78
N TRP A 12 14.13 6.53 -6.42
CA TRP A 12 13.46 7.79 -6.14
C TRP A 12 13.85 8.39 -4.79
N LEU A 13 14.33 7.57 -3.84
CA LEU A 13 14.84 8.05 -2.57
C LEU A 13 16.23 8.66 -2.71
N GLU A 14 17.03 8.11 -3.62
CA GLU A 14 18.43 8.50 -3.83
C GLU A 14 18.60 9.65 -4.84
N ASN A 15 17.66 9.78 -5.78
CA ASN A 15 17.78 10.69 -6.92
C ASN A 15 16.51 11.54 -7.10
N PRO A 16 16.52 12.80 -6.60
CA PRO A 16 15.40 13.72 -6.72
C PRO A 16 15.01 14.05 -8.17
N GLU A 17 15.98 14.10 -9.10
CA GLU A 17 15.71 14.36 -10.52
C GLU A 17 14.92 13.21 -11.15
N LYS A 18 15.27 11.96 -10.83
CA LYS A 18 14.52 10.78 -11.30
C LYS A 18 13.12 10.71 -10.70
N LEU A 19 12.97 11.10 -9.43
CA LEU A 19 11.66 11.22 -8.81
C LEU A 19 10.80 12.26 -9.53
N GLU A 20 11.36 13.44 -9.82
CA GLU A 20 10.65 14.51 -10.53
C GLU A 20 10.23 14.09 -11.94
N ASN A 21 11.16 13.49 -12.68
CA ASN A 21 10.90 12.98 -14.04
C ASN A 21 9.80 11.92 -14.03
N SER A 22 9.80 11.04 -13.03
CA SER A 22 8.78 9.99 -12.88
C SER A 22 7.42 10.56 -12.50
N PHE A 23 7.39 11.53 -11.58
CA PHE A 23 6.16 12.23 -11.19
C PHE A 23 5.54 12.98 -12.37
N ASN A 24 6.35 13.69 -13.15
CA ASN A 24 5.92 14.37 -14.37
C ASN A 24 5.42 13.38 -15.42
N PHE A 25 6.10 12.25 -15.60
CA PHE A 25 5.63 11.17 -16.48
C PHE A 25 4.24 10.69 -16.07
N TYR A 26 4.02 10.36 -14.80
CA TYR A 26 2.73 9.89 -14.31
C TYR A 26 1.63 10.94 -14.40
N THR A 27 1.96 12.22 -14.20
CA THR A 27 1.01 13.34 -14.36
C THR A 27 0.63 13.53 -15.83
N ASN A 28 1.60 13.53 -16.75
CA ASN A 28 1.37 13.66 -18.19
C ASN A 28 0.58 12.48 -18.77
N LYS A 29 0.67 11.30 -18.15
CA LYS A 29 -0.10 10.10 -18.50
C LYS A 29 -1.45 10.01 -17.78
N GLU A 30 -1.84 11.04 -17.04
CA GLU A 30 -3.09 11.08 -16.27
C GLU A 30 -3.22 9.96 -15.21
N MET A 31 -2.11 9.33 -14.83
CA MET A 31 -2.04 8.35 -13.74
C MET A 31 -2.00 9.04 -12.37
N ILE A 32 -1.54 10.29 -12.34
CA ILE A 32 -1.72 11.25 -11.26
C ILE A 32 -2.54 12.40 -11.82
N LYS A 33 -3.57 12.84 -11.09
CA LYS A 33 -4.41 13.99 -11.48
C LYS A 33 -4.42 15.03 -10.38
N THR A 34 -4.53 16.29 -10.77
CA THR A 34 -4.76 17.39 -9.82
C THR A 34 -6.21 17.44 -9.39
N GLU A 35 -6.44 17.64 -8.11
CA GLU A 35 -7.76 17.63 -7.49
C GLU A 35 -8.08 18.97 -6.84
N LYS A 36 -9.32 19.44 -7.00
CA LYS A 36 -9.80 20.69 -6.40
C LYS A 36 -10.32 20.47 -4.97
N GLU A 37 -11.07 19.39 -4.75
CA GLU A 37 -11.66 19.06 -3.44
C GLU A 37 -10.76 18.14 -2.59
N THR A 38 -9.60 18.66 -2.21
CA THR A 38 -8.54 17.90 -1.54
C THR A 38 -8.93 17.39 -0.15
N THR A 39 -9.60 18.22 0.64
CA THR A 39 -9.96 17.90 2.04
C THR A 39 -11.02 16.80 2.12
N HIS A 40 -12.07 16.90 1.29
CA HIS A 40 -13.13 15.90 1.27
C HIS A 40 -12.60 14.55 0.77
N LEU A 41 -11.80 14.55 -0.30
CA LEU A 41 -11.22 13.34 -0.86
C LEU A 41 -10.25 12.65 0.11
N SER A 42 -9.35 13.43 0.74
CA SER A 42 -8.41 12.93 1.75
C SER A 42 -9.15 12.27 2.92
N LYS A 43 -10.18 12.95 3.48
CA LYS A 43 -11.01 12.39 4.56
C LYS A 43 -11.77 11.14 4.13
N SER A 44 -12.24 11.07 2.89
CA SER A 44 -12.95 9.91 2.36
C SER A 44 -12.04 8.69 2.25
N HIS A 45 -10.81 8.87 1.78
CA HIS A 45 -9.82 7.80 1.75
C HIS A 45 -9.41 7.34 3.15
N LEU A 46 -9.19 8.27 4.08
CA LEU A 46 -8.90 7.91 5.46
C LEU A 46 -10.04 7.08 6.08
N LYS A 47 -11.30 7.51 5.95
CA LYS A 47 -12.47 6.75 6.40
C LYS A 47 -12.53 5.34 5.78
N LYS A 48 -12.17 5.22 4.50
CA LYS A 48 -12.14 3.91 3.82
C LYS A 48 -11.03 3.01 4.37
N ALA A 49 -9.85 3.55 4.65
CA ALA A 49 -8.76 2.83 5.30
C ALA A 49 -9.17 2.30 6.69
N GLU A 50 -9.85 3.15 7.47
CA GLU A 50 -10.37 2.78 8.79
C GLU A 50 -11.44 1.69 8.71
N TYR A 51 -12.37 1.80 7.76
CA TYR A 51 -13.39 0.80 7.53
C TYR A 51 -12.78 -0.56 7.17
N ASN A 52 -11.82 -0.57 6.25
CA ASN A 52 -11.10 -1.80 5.88
C ASN A 52 -10.36 -2.39 7.09
N PHE A 53 -9.75 -1.54 7.93
CA PHE A 53 -9.04 -2.01 9.12
C PHE A 53 -9.98 -2.59 10.19
N LYS A 54 -11.19 -2.04 10.35
CA LYS A 54 -12.22 -2.65 11.20
C LYS A 54 -12.60 -4.05 10.72
N PHE A 55 -12.71 -4.26 9.41
CA PHE A 55 -12.97 -5.58 8.86
C PHE A 55 -11.82 -6.56 9.12
N ILE A 56 -10.57 -6.13 8.97
CA ILE A 56 -9.39 -6.93 9.32
C ILE A 56 -9.42 -7.37 10.79
N ASN A 57 -9.73 -6.46 11.71
CA ASN A 57 -9.84 -6.79 13.13
C ASN A 57 -10.93 -7.83 13.39
N PHE A 58 -12.09 -7.68 12.75
CA PHE A 58 -13.16 -8.66 12.87
C PHE A 58 -12.71 -10.06 12.42
N LEU A 59 -11.98 -10.18 11.31
CA LEU A 59 -11.45 -11.47 10.84
C LEU A 59 -10.42 -12.06 11.82
N GLU A 60 -9.52 -11.23 12.34
CA GLU A 60 -8.50 -11.65 13.30
C GLU A 60 -9.11 -12.14 14.63
N GLU A 61 -10.11 -11.42 15.15
CA GLU A 61 -10.86 -11.80 16.37
C GLU A 61 -11.55 -13.15 16.20
N ASN A 62 -12.05 -13.45 14.99
CA ASN A 62 -12.64 -14.74 14.61
C ASN A 62 -11.61 -15.80 14.20
N LYS A 63 -10.30 -15.51 14.31
CA LYS A 63 -9.18 -16.42 14.02
C LYS A 63 -9.30 -17.15 12.67
N SER A 64 -9.85 -16.49 11.66
CA SER A 64 -10.17 -17.09 10.35
C SER A 64 -9.83 -16.15 9.20
N PHE A 65 -9.68 -16.72 8.00
CA PHE A 65 -9.48 -15.97 6.75
C PHE A 65 -8.24 -15.05 6.77
N TYR A 66 -7.08 -15.59 7.15
CA TYR A 66 -5.81 -14.84 7.24
C TYR A 66 -5.33 -14.30 5.87
N ASP A 67 -5.67 -14.99 4.79
CA ASP A 67 -5.55 -14.53 3.41
C ASP A 67 -6.31 -13.20 3.20
N TRP A 68 -7.54 -13.11 3.70
CA TRP A 68 -8.36 -11.90 3.63
C TRP A 68 -7.86 -10.79 4.57
N ILE A 69 -7.20 -11.13 5.67
CA ILE A 69 -6.50 -10.16 6.52
C ILE A 69 -5.37 -9.48 5.72
N ILE A 70 -4.57 -10.25 4.98
CA ILE A 70 -3.49 -9.72 4.13
C ILE A 70 -4.07 -8.78 3.05
N VAL A 71 -5.12 -9.21 2.36
CA VAL A 71 -5.83 -8.39 1.34
C VAL A 71 -6.41 -7.12 1.96
N GLY A 72 -7.00 -7.22 3.16
CA GLY A 72 -7.49 -6.05 3.89
C GLY A 72 -6.37 -5.07 4.22
N CYS A 73 -5.23 -5.56 4.70
CA CYS A 73 -4.07 -4.74 5.07
C CYS A 73 -3.57 -3.94 3.86
N TYR A 74 -3.44 -4.61 2.72
CA TYR A 74 -3.10 -3.99 1.45
C TYR A 74 -4.01 -2.79 1.13
N TYR A 75 -5.32 -2.98 1.18
CA TYR A 75 -6.26 -1.90 0.84
C TYR A 75 -6.30 -0.80 1.89
N THR A 76 -6.04 -1.12 3.17
CA THR A 76 -5.87 -0.10 4.22
C THR A 76 -4.65 0.76 3.94
N ILE A 77 -3.49 0.18 3.67
CA ILE A 77 -2.25 0.91 3.37
C ILE A 77 -2.41 1.76 2.10
N TYR A 78 -3.00 1.20 1.05
CA TYR A 78 -3.23 1.93 -0.19
C TYR A 78 -4.15 3.15 0.01
N HIS A 79 -5.24 3.00 0.76
CA HIS A 79 -6.11 4.12 1.07
C HIS A 79 -5.46 5.15 2.00
N CYS A 80 -4.55 4.75 2.89
CA CYS A 80 -3.73 5.69 3.64
C CYS A 80 -2.84 6.54 2.71
N ALA A 81 -2.15 5.90 1.75
CA ALA A 81 -1.32 6.60 0.77
C ALA A 81 -2.16 7.56 -0.10
N LEU A 82 -3.34 7.12 -0.57
CA LEU A 82 -4.28 7.97 -1.30
C LEU A 82 -4.77 9.16 -0.46
N ALA A 83 -5.05 8.96 0.82
CA ALA A 83 -5.47 10.05 1.72
C ALA A 83 -4.39 11.13 1.85
N LEU A 84 -3.12 10.71 1.95
CA LEU A 84 -1.96 11.59 2.03
C LEU A 84 -1.76 12.39 0.74
N ILE A 85 -1.71 11.74 -0.42
CA ILE A 85 -1.51 12.46 -1.69
C ILE A 85 -2.70 13.36 -2.04
N SER A 86 -3.92 12.97 -1.66
CA SER A 86 -5.12 13.79 -1.85
C SER A 86 -5.05 15.10 -1.05
N LYS A 87 -4.47 15.06 0.16
CA LYS A 87 -4.22 16.27 0.96
C LYS A 87 -3.26 17.24 0.28
N LYS A 88 -2.39 16.75 -0.61
CA LYS A 88 -1.48 17.56 -1.45
C LYS A 88 -2.09 18.01 -2.76
N GLY A 89 -3.35 17.70 -3.03
CA GLY A 89 -4.04 18.08 -4.25
C GLY A 89 -3.89 17.10 -5.40
N TYR A 90 -3.59 15.83 -5.12
CA TYR A 90 -3.41 14.81 -6.14
C TYR A 90 -4.22 13.55 -5.88
N SER A 91 -4.82 12.98 -6.92
CA SER A 91 -5.36 11.62 -6.90
C SER A 91 -4.52 10.71 -7.80
N SER A 92 -4.61 9.41 -7.57
CA SER A 92 -4.01 8.42 -8.44
C SER A 92 -4.87 7.17 -8.55
N LYS A 93 -4.79 6.52 -9.72
CA LYS A 93 -5.42 5.21 -9.99
C LYS A 93 -4.39 4.11 -10.22
N ASN A 94 -3.10 4.42 -10.09
CA ASN A 94 -2.01 3.48 -10.29
C ASN A 94 -1.15 3.41 -9.03
N HIS A 95 -0.79 2.20 -8.64
CA HIS A 95 -0.08 1.95 -7.39
C HIS A 95 1.34 2.54 -7.40
N LEU A 96 2.11 2.33 -8.46
CA LEU A 96 3.46 2.93 -8.59
C LEU A 96 3.42 4.45 -8.67
N ALA A 97 2.42 5.01 -9.35
CA ALA A 97 2.20 6.45 -9.39
C ALA A 97 1.83 7.01 -8.01
N THR A 98 1.03 6.28 -7.22
CA THR A 98 0.72 6.61 -5.83
C THR A 98 1.98 6.60 -4.97
N LEU A 99 2.82 5.57 -5.09
CA LEU A 99 4.10 5.46 -4.39
C LEU A 99 5.04 6.62 -4.76
N CYS A 100 5.15 6.96 -6.05
CA CYS A 100 5.95 8.08 -6.54
C CYS A 100 5.50 9.41 -5.91
N ALA A 101 4.20 9.69 -5.94
CA ALA A 101 3.64 10.89 -5.32
C ALA A 101 3.84 10.91 -3.80
N LEU A 102 3.69 9.76 -3.14
CA LEU A 102 3.90 9.63 -1.70
C LEU A 102 5.34 9.98 -1.32
N ILE A 103 6.32 9.42 -2.02
CA ILE A 103 7.74 9.72 -1.82
C ILE A 103 8.01 11.22 -2.04
N LYS A 104 7.52 11.79 -3.15
CA LYS A 104 7.69 13.20 -3.49
C LYS A 104 7.22 14.15 -2.39
N PHE A 105 6.09 13.86 -1.76
CA PHE A 105 5.45 14.81 -0.85
C PHE A 105 5.63 14.51 0.63
N TYR A 106 5.98 13.28 0.99
CA TYR A 106 5.97 12.83 2.38
C TYR A 106 7.23 12.08 2.81
N TYR A 107 8.19 11.79 1.93
CA TYR A 107 9.47 11.25 2.38
C TYR A 107 10.17 12.26 3.31
N GLY A 108 10.63 11.79 4.48
CA GLY A 108 11.11 12.62 5.59
C GLY A 108 10.08 12.81 6.72
N ARG A 109 8.77 12.77 6.41
CA ARG A 109 7.72 12.51 7.41
C ARG A 109 7.41 11.01 7.52
N LEU A 110 7.51 10.32 6.39
CA LEU A 110 7.56 8.87 6.27
C LEU A 110 9.01 8.43 6.11
N ASN A 111 9.37 7.33 6.77
CA ASN A 111 10.70 6.72 6.67
C ASN A 111 10.74 5.67 5.54
N GLU A 112 11.92 5.10 5.27
CA GLU A 112 12.05 4.08 4.23
C GLU A 112 11.17 2.84 4.47
N GLU A 113 10.97 2.43 5.72
CA GLU A 113 10.13 1.28 6.07
C GLU A 113 8.65 1.52 5.73
N ASP A 114 8.15 2.74 5.98
CA ASP A 114 6.80 3.16 5.58
C ASP A 114 6.65 3.11 4.05
N ILE A 115 7.64 3.63 3.32
CA ILE A 115 7.64 3.59 1.85
C ILE A 115 7.74 2.15 1.34
N ARG A 116 8.56 1.31 1.97
CA ARG A 116 8.71 -0.10 1.64
C ARG A 116 7.38 -0.84 1.87
N LEU A 117 6.68 -0.56 2.96
CA LEU A 117 5.35 -1.11 3.24
C LEU A 117 4.36 -0.75 2.13
N VAL A 118 4.33 0.52 1.71
CA VAL A 118 3.47 0.96 0.60
C VAL A 118 3.89 0.31 -0.72
N SER A 119 5.18 0.14 -0.96
CA SER A 119 5.72 -0.50 -2.19
C SER A 119 5.32 -1.97 -2.33
N ILE A 120 5.29 -2.70 -1.21
CA ILE A 120 4.81 -4.08 -1.17
C ILE A 120 3.31 -4.10 -1.51
N SER A 121 2.56 -3.11 -1.02
CA SER A 121 1.16 -2.89 -1.40
C SER A 121 0.96 -2.16 -2.75
N SER A 122 2.03 -1.96 -3.51
CA SER A 122 1.97 -1.31 -4.82
C SER A 122 2.01 -2.30 -5.99
N LEU A 123 2.02 -3.61 -5.68
CA LEU A 123 1.79 -4.69 -6.63
C LEU A 123 0.31 -4.65 -7.06
N GLU A 124 0.02 -4.93 -8.34
CA GLU A 124 -1.34 -4.73 -8.88
C GLU A 124 -2.37 -5.64 -8.20
N LYS A 125 -3.66 -5.27 -8.32
CA LYS A 125 -4.78 -6.00 -7.70
C LYS A 125 -4.81 -7.48 -8.08
N GLU A 126 -4.48 -7.80 -9.33
CA GLU A 126 -4.35 -9.17 -9.82
C GLU A 126 -3.11 -9.89 -9.24
N GLU A 127 -2.08 -9.15 -8.86
CA GLU A 127 -0.86 -9.69 -8.27
C GLU A 127 -1.01 -9.99 -6.78
N VAL A 128 -1.86 -9.30 -6.01
CA VAL A 128 -2.02 -9.59 -4.57
C VAL A 128 -2.73 -10.93 -4.36
N SER A 129 -3.84 -11.15 -5.06
CA SER A 129 -4.56 -12.43 -5.00
C SER A 129 -3.73 -13.56 -5.60
N TYR A 130 -3.00 -13.30 -6.69
CA TYR A 130 -2.06 -14.26 -7.26
C TYR A 130 -0.83 -14.50 -6.38
N PHE A 131 -0.33 -13.50 -5.66
CA PHE A 131 0.81 -13.60 -4.75
C PHE A 131 0.46 -14.43 -3.53
N VAL A 132 -0.68 -14.16 -2.90
CA VAL A 132 -1.23 -14.98 -1.81
C VAL A 132 -1.39 -16.42 -2.32
N TYR A 133 -2.06 -16.61 -3.45
CA TYR A 133 -2.30 -17.93 -4.05
C TYR A 133 -1.02 -18.68 -4.45
N ALA A 134 -0.05 -18.00 -5.08
CA ALA A 134 1.20 -18.61 -5.54
C ALA A 134 2.15 -18.93 -4.37
N LYS A 135 2.15 -18.09 -3.32
CA LYS A 135 2.92 -18.33 -2.10
C LYS A 135 2.38 -19.53 -1.34
N GLU A 136 1.06 -19.58 -1.12
CA GLU A 136 0.38 -20.73 -0.53
C GLU A 136 0.71 -22.03 -1.27
N LYS A 137 0.64 -22.02 -2.61
CA LYS A 137 0.99 -23.19 -3.44
C LYS A 137 2.44 -23.63 -3.30
N ARG A 138 3.39 -22.69 -3.25
CA ARG A 138 4.83 -23.00 -3.14
C ARG A 138 5.18 -23.57 -1.78
N GLU A 139 4.56 -23.07 -0.72
CA GLU A 139 4.79 -23.53 0.65
C GLU A 139 4.09 -24.86 0.92
N THR A 140 2.87 -25.06 0.43
CA THR A 140 2.17 -26.35 0.49
C THR A 140 2.97 -27.45 -0.20
N ALA A 141 3.55 -27.16 -1.37
CA ALA A 141 4.37 -28.12 -2.12
C ALA A 141 5.73 -28.43 -1.47
N SER A 142 6.25 -27.55 -0.61
CA SER A 142 7.61 -27.68 -0.05
C SER A 142 7.61 -28.12 1.42
N TYR A 143 6.58 -27.80 2.21
CA TYR A 143 6.64 -27.96 3.67
C TYR A 143 5.34 -28.37 4.37
N GLY A 144 4.16 -28.35 3.74
CA GLY A 144 2.91 -28.85 4.35
C GLY A 144 2.40 -28.12 5.61
N ILE A 145 2.82 -26.86 5.84
CA ILE A 145 2.57 -26.05 7.07
C ILE A 145 1.77 -24.74 6.76
N SER A 146 1.02 -24.68 5.65
CA SER A 146 0.56 -23.41 5.04
C SER A 146 -0.34 -22.52 5.91
N GLU A 147 -1.21 -23.08 6.76
CA GLU A 147 -2.17 -22.28 7.53
C GLU A 147 -1.52 -21.49 8.68
N GLU A 148 -0.55 -22.08 9.37
CA GLU A 148 0.12 -21.44 10.51
C GLU A 148 1.07 -20.31 10.06
N PHE A 149 1.74 -20.50 8.92
CA PHE A 149 2.63 -19.49 8.34
C PHE A 149 1.85 -18.28 7.80
N ASN A 150 0.75 -18.51 7.07
CA ASN A 150 -0.15 -17.45 6.61
C ASN A 150 -0.69 -16.59 7.77
N ARG A 151 -0.94 -17.22 8.93
CA ARG A 151 -1.40 -16.53 10.13
C ARG A 151 -0.37 -15.56 10.69
N ASP A 152 0.86 -16.00 10.91
CA ASP A 152 1.89 -15.17 11.53
C ASP A 152 2.24 -13.96 10.66
N GLU A 153 2.29 -14.15 9.34
CA GLU A 153 2.48 -13.07 8.39
C GLU A 153 1.30 -12.09 8.36
N ALA A 154 0.06 -12.59 8.38
CA ALA A 154 -1.13 -11.75 8.46
C ALA A 154 -1.13 -10.89 9.74
N ILE A 155 -0.72 -11.46 10.88
CA ILE A 155 -0.64 -10.75 12.15
C ILE A 155 0.47 -9.69 12.14
N ASP A 156 1.65 -10.01 11.61
CA ASP A 156 2.76 -9.05 11.47
C ASP A 156 2.38 -7.89 10.54
N LEU A 157 1.82 -8.19 9.37
CA LEU A 157 1.37 -7.18 8.41
C LEU A 157 0.26 -6.31 9.01
N ARG A 158 -0.67 -6.88 9.77
CA ARG A 158 -1.70 -6.12 10.48
C ARG A 158 -1.10 -5.14 11.48
N LYS A 159 -0.09 -5.54 12.26
CA LYS A 159 0.61 -4.64 13.20
C LYS A 159 1.27 -3.46 12.49
N LYS A 160 1.96 -3.72 11.37
CA LYS A 160 2.54 -2.66 10.53
C LYS A 160 1.47 -1.76 9.92
N THR A 161 0.34 -2.34 9.52
CA THR A 161 -0.80 -1.61 8.94
C THR A 161 -1.41 -0.63 9.94
N ILE A 162 -1.64 -1.03 11.20
CA ILE A 162 -2.18 -0.10 12.20
C ILE A 162 -1.21 1.01 12.55
N GLN A 163 0.09 0.71 12.60
CA GLN A 163 1.13 1.74 12.81
C GLN A 163 1.11 2.77 11.68
N PHE A 164 1.04 2.32 10.42
CA PHE A 164 0.97 3.21 9.26
C PHE A 164 -0.35 4.01 9.21
N LEU A 165 -1.48 3.40 9.57
CA LEU A 165 -2.77 4.09 9.66
C LEU A 165 -2.75 5.19 10.73
N ASN A 166 -2.20 4.91 11.92
CA ASN A 166 -2.09 5.90 12.99
C ASN A 166 -1.16 7.06 12.59
N LYS A 167 0.01 6.76 12.02
CA LYS A 167 0.91 7.78 11.47
C LYS A 167 0.23 8.63 10.38
N THR A 168 -0.60 8.00 9.54
CA THR A 168 -1.39 8.71 8.52
C THR A 168 -2.38 9.68 9.15
N ARG A 169 -3.04 9.31 10.26
CA ARG A 169 -3.91 10.22 11.01
C ARG A 169 -3.13 11.42 11.54
N GLU A 170 -2.01 11.17 12.22
CA GLU A 170 -1.13 12.21 12.78
C GLU A 170 -0.65 13.21 11.70
N ILE A 171 -0.37 12.73 10.49
CA ILE A 171 0.06 13.61 9.38
C ILE A 171 -1.09 14.45 8.81
N LEU A 172 -2.34 13.97 8.90
CA LEU A 172 -3.52 14.60 8.30
C LEU A 172 -4.28 15.54 9.24
N GLU A 173 -4.06 15.41 10.55
CA GLU A 173 -4.44 16.38 11.58
C GLU A 173 -3.74 17.74 11.36
#